data_AF-A0A970WWJ8-F1
#
_entry.id   AF-A0A970WWJ8-F1
#
_cell.length_a   1.000
_cell.length_b   1.000
_cell.length_c   1.000
_cell.angle_alpha   90.00
_cell.angle_beta   90.00
_cell.angle_gamma   90.00
#
_symmetry.space_group_name_H-M   'P 1'
#
loop_
_entity.id
_entity.type
_entity.pdbx_description
1 polymer ?
#
loop_
_entity_poly.entity_id
_entity_poly.type
_entity_poly.pdbx_seq_one_letter_code
_entity_poly.pdbx_strand_id
1 'polypeptide(L)' 'MNYDNIVRNINPDDIESIEILKGGNASEPNDSDAANGVILITTKKAAKSADLGVT' A
#
# COMPACT_ATOMS: atom_id res chain seq x y z
N MET A 1 12.72 -15.89 1.71
CA MET A 1 12.40 -14.46 1.59
C MET A 1 11.63 -14.05 2.84
N ASN A 2 12.05 -13.00 3.53
CA ASN A 2 11.49 -12.61 4.83
C ASN A 2 10.38 -11.57 4.63
N TYR A 3 9.15 -12.02 4.39
CA TYR A 3 7.99 -11.15 4.20
C TYR A 3 7.58 -10.40 5.49
N ASP A 4 7.99 -10.93 6.65
CA ASP A 4 7.72 -10.32 7.97
C ASP A 4 8.34 -8.92 8.11
N ASN A 5 9.52 -8.69 7.53
CA ASN A 5 10.22 -7.41 7.67
C ASN A 5 9.58 -6.28 6.83
N ILE A 6 8.88 -6.63 5.75
CA ILE A 6 8.37 -5.64 4.79
C ILE A 6 7.09 -4.99 5.33
N VAL A 7 6.19 -5.81 5.87
CA VAL A 7 4.92 -5.33 6.44
C VAL A 7 5.15 -4.59 7.75
N ARG A 8 6.14 -5.01 8.56
CA ARG A 8 6.49 -4.35 9.83
C ARG A 8 7.15 -2.99 9.66
N ASN A 9 7.74 -2.71 8.50
CA ASN A 9 8.38 -1.44 8.20
C ASN A 9 7.39 -0.36 7.71
N ILE A 10 6.10 -0.68 7.58
CA ILE A 10 5.07 0.30 7.29
C ILE A 10 4.60 0.91 8.61
N ASN A 11 4.74 2.22 8.75
CA ASN A 11 4.19 2.96 9.88
C ASN A 11 2.65 3.03 9.75
N PRO A 12 1.86 2.59 10.74
CA PRO A 12 0.41 2.66 10.68
C PRO A 12 -0.13 4.09 10.55
N ASP A 13 0.58 5.09 11.05
CA ASP A 13 0.16 6.49 10.93
C ASP A 13 0.21 7.01 9.49
N ASP A 14 0.98 6.36 8.63
CA ASP A 14 1.10 6.73 7.22
C ASP A 14 0.05 6.02 6.34
N ILE A 15 -0.79 5.15 6.91
CA ILE A 15 -1.84 4.44 6.18
C ILE A 15 -3.07 5.35 6.00
N GLU A 16 -3.53 5.47 4.77
CA GLU A 16 -4.76 6.17 4.40
C GLU A 16 -5.95 5.21 4.35
N SER A 17 -5.79 4.07 3.68
CA SER A 17 -6.83 3.04 3.58
C SER A 17 -6.25 1.63 3.48
N ILE A 18 -7.05 0.66 3.92
CA ILE A 18 -6.77 -0.77 3.77
C ILE A 18 -8.00 -1.43 3.16
N GLU A 19 -7.82 -2.06 2.00
CA GLU A 19 -8.86 -2.76 1.27
C GLU A 19 -8.49 -4.23 1.09
N ILE A 20 -9.46 -5.12 1.33
CA ILE A 20 -9.26 -6.57 1.20
C ILE A 20 -10.01 -7.03 -0.04
N LEU A 21 -9.26 -7.30 -1.10
CA LEU A 21 -9.80 -7.77 -2.37
C LEU A 21 -9.91 -9.30 -2.31
N LYS A 22 -11.16 -9.78 -2.32
CA LYS A 22 -11.51 -11.20 -2.28
C LYS A 22 -12.04 -11.64 -3.64
N GLY A 23 -11.46 -12.69 -4.23
CA GLY A 23 -11.91 -13.26 -5.51
C GLY A 23 -11.37 -12.57 -6.77
N GLY A 24 -12.01 -12.80 -7.92
CA GLY A 24 -11.50 -12.44 -9.27
C GLY A 24 -11.36 -10.95 -9.59
N ASN A 25 -11.70 -10.04 -8.68
CA ASN A 25 -11.43 -8.60 -8.80
C ASN A 25 -10.07 -8.20 -8.19
N ALA A 26 -9.39 -9.13 -7.52
CA ALA A 26 -8.12 -8.91 -6.82
C ALA A 26 -6.89 -9.19 -7.69
N SER A 27 -7.09 -9.80 -8.86
CA SER A 27 -6.01 -10.38 -9.66
C SER A 27 -5.96 -9.70 -11.01
N GLU A 28 -4.90 -8.93 -11.27
CA GLU A 28 -4.48 -8.74 -12.66
C GLU A 28 -4.22 -10.13 -13.27
N PRO A 29 -4.46 -10.34 -14.58
CA PRO A 29 -4.53 -11.68 -15.18
C PRO A 29 -3.25 -12.53 -15.06
N ASN A 30 -2.15 -12.02 -14.52
CA ASN A 30 -0.84 -12.67 -14.47
C ASN A 30 -0.28 -12.93 -13.05
N ASP A 31 -0.99 -12.58 -11.97
CA ASP A 31 -0.49 -12.79 -10.61
C ASP A 31 -1.10 -14.04 -9.95
N SER A 32 -0.37 -15.17 -10.02
CA SER A 32 -0.75 -16.41 -9.32
C SER A 32 -0.83 -16.24 -7.80
N ASP A 33 -0.07 -15.30 -7.24
CA ASP A 33 -0.05 -15.03 -5.80
C ASP A 33 -1.31 -14.28 -5.32
N ALA A 34 -1.99 -13.57 -6.21
CA ALA A 34 -3.26 -12.89 -5.93
C ALA A 34 -4.44 -13.87 -5.76
N ALA A 35 -4.27 -15.15 -6.13
CA ALA A 35 -5.29 -16.18 -5.95
C ALA A 35 -5.64 -16.44 -4.47
N ASN A 36 -4.70 -16.19 -3.56
CA ASN A 36 -4.91 -16.33 -2.11
C ASN A 36 -5.56 -15.09 -1.47
N GLY A 37 -5.89 -14.07 -2.27
CA GLY A 37 -6.44 -12.79 -1.83
C GLY A 37 -5.38 -11.70 -1.73
N VAL A 38 -5.79 -10.45 -1.94
CA VAL A 38 -4.90 -9.28 -1.95
C VAL A 38 -5.34 -8.28 -0.88
N ILE A 39 -4.37 -7.72 -0.18
CA ILE A 39 -4.57 -6.58 0.71
C ILE A 39 -3.95 -5.36 0.03
N LEU A 40 -4.79 -4.43 -0.41
CA LEU A 40 -4.37 -3.15 -0.98
C LEU A 40 -4.22 -2.14 0.16
N ILE A 41 -3.01 -1.64 0.36
CA ILE A 41 -2.70 -0.61 1.36
C ILE A 41 -2.41 0.68 0.60
N THR A 42 -3.22 1.71 0.83
CA THR A 42 -2.96 3.06 0.32
C THR A 42 -2.30 3.87 1.42
N THR A 43 -1.14 4.46 1.12
CA THR A 43 -0.43 5.35 2.05
C THR A 43 -0.81 6.80 1.79
N LYS A 44 -0.88 7.61 2.86
CA LYS A 44 -1.09 9.05 2.79
C LYS A 44 -0.04 9.67 1.88
N LYS A 45 -0.48 10.55 0.98
CA LYS A 45 0.47 11.35 0.19
C LYS A 45 1.22 12.28 1.14
N ALA A 46 2.54 12.38 0.94
CA ALA A 46 3.32 13.46 1.55
C ALA A 46 2.67 14.79 1.16
N ALA A 47 2.28 15.59 2.15
CA ALA A 47 1.80 16.93 1.90
C ALA A 47 2.96 17.69 1.23
N LYS A 48 2.77 18.12 -0.03
CA LYS A 48 3.65 19.12 -0.62
C LYS A 48 3.50 20.38 0.23
N SER A 49 4.43 20.63 1.15
CA SER A 49 4.59 21.94 1.76
C SER A 49 4.91 22.91 0.62
N ALA A 50 3.89 23.63 0.17
CA ALA A 50 4.07 24.75 -0.72
C ALA A 50 4.88 25.81 0.03
N ASP A 51 5.83 26.39 -0.69
CA ASP A 51 6.64 27.55 -0.30
C ASP A 51 7.83 27.27 0.65
N LEU A 52 8.87 26.65 0.08
CA LEU A 52 10.24 26.95 0.49
C LEU A 52 10.52 28.39 0.05
N GLY A 53 10.13 29.36 0.89
CA GLY A 53 10.28 30.79 0.65
C GLY A 53 11.73 31.16 0.34
N VAL A 54 12.07 31.20 -0.95
CA VAL A 54 13.29 31.81 -1.47
C VAL A 54 12.96 33.26 -1.78
N THR A 55 13.33 34.15 -0.86
CA THR A 55 13.44 35.60 -1.06
C THR A 55 14.88 36.03 -0.87
#